data_AF-W0IUW6-F1
#
_entry.id   AF-W0IUW6-F1
#
_cell.length_a   1.000
_cell.length_b   1.000
_cell.length_c   1.000
_cell.angle_alpha   90.00
_cell.angle_beta   90.00
_cell.angle_gamma   90.00
#
_symmetry.space_group_name_H-M   'P 1'
#
loop_
_entity.id
_entity.type
_entity.pdbx_description
1 polymer ?
#
loop_
_entity_poly.entity_id
_entity_poly.type
_entity_poly.pdbx_seq_one_letter_code
_entity_poly.pdbx_strand_id
1 'polypeptide(L)'
;MSDGKSIEVEGKIVAVLPGTMFKVELANGHVVLAHISGKLRKNFIKIAAGDSVKMEMSPYDLEKARITYRMRDTPPPGYRQQQGPRRRR
;
A
#
# COMPACT_ATOMS: atom_id res chain seq x y z
N MET A 1 -16.01 8.63 -20.51
CA MET A 1 -14.66 9.22 -20.38
C MET A 1 -14.67 10.00 -19.07
N SER A 2 -14.21 9.39 -17.98
CA SER A 2 -14.17 10.05 -16.68
C SER A 2 -12.74 10.52 -16.47
N ASP A 3 -12.42 11.72 -16.95
CA ASP A 3 -11.21 12.48 -16.60
C ASP A 3 -11.27 12.95 -15.13
N GLY A 4 -11.65 12.03 -14.24
CA GLY A 4 -11.67 12.21 -12.80
C GLY A 4 -10.24 12.12 -12.32
N LYS A 5 -9.59 13.27 -12.25
CA LYS A 5 -8.25 13.47 -11.70
C LYS A 5 -8.23 12.98 -10.25
N SER A 6 -7.97 11.69 -10.05
CA SER A 6 -7.82 11.12 -8.71
C SER A 6 -6.58 11.70 -8.06
N ILE A 7 -6.72 12.08 -6.79
CA ILE A 7 -5.63 12.65 -6.01
C ILE A 7 -4.89 11.47 -5.40
N GLU A 8 -3.63 11.27 -5.79
CA GLU A 8 -2.76 10.29 -5.17
C GLU A 8 -2.27 10.82 -3.83
N VAL A 9 -2.47 10.05 -2.78
CA VAL A 9 -2.06 10.39 -1.42
C VAL A 9 -1.45 9.19 -0.72
N GLU A 10 -0.53 9.48 0.18
CA GLU A 10 0.15 8.48 1.00
C GLU A 10 -0.37 8.54 2.43
N GLY A 11 -0.44 7.37 3.06
CA GLY A 11 -0.85 7.28 4.45
C GLY A 11 -0.49 5.95 5.08
N LYS A 12 -0.68 5.90 6.39
CA LYS A 12 -0.36 4.75 7.22
C LYS A 12 -1.63 4.11 7.73
N ILE A 13 -1.68 2.79 7.70
CA ILE A 13 -2.86 2.06 8.17
C ILE A 13 -2.85 2.01 9.69
N VAL A 14 -3.92 2.50 10.30
CA VAL A 14 -4.11 2.49 11.75
C VAL A 14 -4.81 1.21 12.18
N ALA A 15 -5.88 0.84 11.50
CA ALA A 15 -6.70 -0.31 11.86
C ALA A 15 -7.35 -0.97 10.65
N VAL A 16 -7.56 -2.29 10.74
CA VAL A 16 -8.31 -3.07 9.76
C VAL A 16 -9.73 -3.27 10.29
N LEU A 17 -10.73 -2.92 9.47
CA LEU A 17 -12.14 -3.06 9.80
C LEU A 17 -12.76 -4.26 9.06
N PRO A 18 -13.86 -4.83 9.60
CA PRO A 18 -14.63 -5.84 8.88
C PRO A 18 -15.16 -5.29 7.55
N GLY A 19 -15.34 -6.17 6.56
CA GLY A 19 -15.82 -5.77 5.24
C GLY A 19 -14.73 -5.17 4.33
N THR A 20 -13.45 -5.49 4.55
CA THR A 20 -12.31 -5.06 3.71
C THR A 20 -12.12 -3.53 3.65
N MET A 21 -12.52 -2.87 4.73
CA MET A 21 -12.31 -1.45 4.96
C MET A 21 -11.09 -1.26 5.85
N PHE A 22 -10.34 -0.20 5.63
CA PHE A 22 -9.11 0.12 6.35
C PHE A 22 -9.19 1.56 6.83
N LYS A 23 -8.87 1.79 8.11
CA LYS A 23 -8.64 3.13 8.62
C LYS A 23 -7.21 3.53 8.28
N VAL A 24 -7.07 4.56 7.46
CA VAL A 24 -5.77 5.08 7.05
C VAL A 24 -5.65 6.50 7.58
N GLU A 25 -4.55 6.77 8.25
CA GLU A 25 -4.17 8.09 8.69
C GLU A 25 -3.24 8.71 7.65
N LEU A 26 -3.65 9.86 7.15
CA LEU A 26 -2.87 10.70 6.24
C LEU A 26 -1.75 11.39 7.01
N ALA A 27 -0.70 11.81 6.30
CA ALA A 27 0.36 12.64 6.89
C ALA A 27 -0.17 13.95 7.51
N ASN A 28 -1.35 14.41 7.09
CA ASN A 28 -2.01 15.60 7.59
C ASN A 28 -2.80 15.36 8.90
N GLY A 29 -2.79 14.14 9.45
CA GLY A 29 -3.55 13.76 10.67
C GLY A 29 -5.03 13.46 10.45
N HIS A 30 -5.50 13.49 9.19
CA HIS A 30 -6.87 13.10 8.85
C HIS A 30 -6.99 11.58 8.72
N VAL A 31 -8.05 11.02 9.29
CA VAL A 31 -8.35 9.59 9.19
C VAL A 31 -9.42 9.37 8.14
N VAL A 32 -9.11 8.53 7.16
CA VAL A 32 -9.97 8.20 6.04
C VAL A 32 -10.31 6.71 6.01
N LEU A 33 -11.45 6.40 5.41
CA LEU A 33 -11.90 5.03 5.19
C LEU A 33 -11.52 4.60 3.78
N ALA A 34 -10.56 3.68 3.69
CA ALA A 34 -10.06 3.19 2.43
C ALA A 34 -10.52 1.75 2.15
N HIS A 35 -10.85 1.45 0.90
CA HIS A 35 -11.07 0.08 0.44
C HIS A 35 -9.92 -0.37 -0.47
N ILE A 36 -9.70 -1.68 -0.56
CA ILE A 36 -8.68 -2.22 -1.45
C ILE A 36 -9.14 -2.24 -2.90
N SER A 37 -8.24 -1.87 -3.82
CA SER A 37 -8.48 -2.06 -5.23
C SER A 37 -8.60 -3.55 -5.60
N GLY A 38 -9.39 -3.86 -6.63
CA GLY A 38 -9.53 -5.24 -7.13
C GLY A 38 -8.19 -5.86 -7.58
N LYS A 39 -7.23 -5.04 -8.02
CA LYS A 39 -5.88 -5.50 -8.39
C LYS A 39 -5.14 -6.09 -7.19
N LEU A 40 -5.19 -5.42 -6.04
CA LEU A 40 -4.57 -5.92 -4.80
C LEU A 40 -5.23 -7.22 -4.32
N ARG A 41 -6.56 -7.34 -4.46
CA ARG A 41 -7.28 -8.59 -4.15
C ARG A 41 -6.80 -9.76 -4.99
N LYS A 42 -6.69 -9.56 -6.32
CA LYS A 42 -6.20 -10.60 -7.25
C LYS A 42 -4.77 -11.02 -6.94
N ASN A 43 -3.93 -10.09 -6.50
CA ASN A 43 -2.54 -10.34 -6.12
C ASN A 43 -2.37 -10.83 -4.67
N PHE A 44 -3.47 -11.13 -3.95
CA PHE A 44 -3.47 -11.60 -2.57
C PHE A 44 -2.58 -10.77 -1.63
N ILE A 45 -2.54 -9.44 -1.84
CA ILE A 45 -1.72 -8.58 -1.00
C ILE A 45 -2.38 -8.45 0.36
N LYS A 46 -1.71 -9.03 1.37
CA LYS A 46 -2.10 -8.86 2.77
C LYS A 46 -1.70 -7.48 3.23
N ILE A 47 -2.64 -6.78 3.85
CA ILE A 47 -2.46 -5.45 4.41
C ILE A 47 -2.74 -5.55 5.91
N ALA A 48 -1.82 -5.03 6.70
CA ALA A 48 -1.92 -5.02 8.16
C ALA A 48 -1.87 -3.58 8.71
N ALA A 49 -2.24 -3.43 9.98
CA ALA A 49 -2.02 -2.19 10.70
C ALA A 49 -0.51 -1.88 10.78
N GLY A 50 -0.15 -0.62 10.54
CA GLY A 50 1.23 -0.16 10.49
C GLY A 50 1.84 -0.08 9.09
N ASP A 51 1.19 -0.67 8.07
CA ASP A 51 1.69 -0.62 6.70
C ASP A 51 1.56 0.78 6.08
N SER A 52 2.59 1.20 5.33
CA SER A 52 2.54 2.38 4.47
C SER A 52 1.91 2.02 3.12
N VAL A 53 0.89 2.78 2.74
CA VAL A 53 0.14 2.54 1.50
C VAL A 53 -0.05 3.81 0.71
N LYS A 54 -0.09 3.64 -0.62
CA LYS A 54 -0.48 4.67 -1.56
C LYS A 54 -1.93 4.43 -1.97
N MET A 55 -2.70 5.50 -1.89
CA MET A 55 -4.14 5.49 -2.11
C MET A 55 -4.54 6.64 -3.02
N GLU A 56 -5.66 6.45 -3.71
CA GLU A 56 -6.25 7.43 -4.60
C GLU A 56 -7.58 7.89 -4.02
N MET A 57 -7.75 9.19 -3.92
CA MET A 57 -8.98 9.85 -3.47
C MET A 57 -9.69 10.49 -4.64
N SER A 58 -11.02 10.50 -4.59
CA SER A 58 -11.79 11.29 -5.54
C SER A 58 -11.80 12.74 -5.07
N PRO A 59 -11.66 13.74 -5.96
CA PRO A 59 -11.71 15.14 -5.57
C PRO A 59 -13.06 15.57 -4.97
N TYR A 60 -14.09 14.73 -5.13
CA TYR A 60 -15.44 14.94 -4.60
C TYR A 60 -15.66 14.34 -3.21
N ASP A 61 -14.86 13.36 -2.79
CA ASP A 61 -15.01 12.67 -1.51
C ASP A 61 -13.61 12.37 -0.95
N LEU A 62 -13.20 13.19 0.03
CA LEU A 62 -11.90 13.11 0.71
C LEU A 62 -11.92 12.13 1.89
N GLU A 63 -13.10 11.67 2.32
CA GLU A 63 -13.23 10.69 3.41
C GLU A 63 -13.05 9.26 2.91
N LYS A 64 -13.35 9.02 1.63
CA LYS A 64 -13.20 7.72 0.98
C LYS A 64 -11.98 7.67 0.09
N ALA A 65 -11.18 6.64 0.27
CA ALA A 65 -10.00 6.39 -0.54
C ALA A 65 -9.98 4.97 -1.12
N ARG A 66 -9.20 4.80 -2.19
CA ARG A 66 -8.94 3.51 -2.81
C ARG A 66 -7.47 3.18 -2.72
N ILE A 67 -7.13 2.09 -2.04
CA ILE A 67 -5.74 1.63 -1.92
C ILE A 67 -5.30 1.01 -3.25
N THR A 68 -4.27 1.58 -3.87
CA THR A 68 -3.73 1.12 -5.15
C THR A 68 -2.41 0.37 -4.98
N TYR A 69 -1.58 0.77 -4.01
CA TYR A 69 -0.28 0.17 -3.79
C TYR A 69 0.08 0.08 -2.31
N ARG A 70 0.79 -0.98 -1.93
CA ARG A 70 1.43 -1.12 -0.62
C ARG A 70 2.92 -0.91 -0.79
N MET A 71 3.49 0.09 -0.13
CA MET A 71 4.94 0.29 -0.11
C MET A 71 5.56 -0.82 0.73
N ARG A 72 6.42 -1.64 0.12
CA ARG A 72 7.27 -2.58 0.85
C ARG A 72 8.68 -2.01 0.85
N ASP A 73 9.20 -1.71 2.03
CA ASP A 73 10.62 -1.37 2.23
C ASP A 73 11.49 -2.63 2.18
N THR A 74 11.24 -3.55 1.24
CA THR A 74 12.12 -4.69 1.05
C THR A 74 13.22 -4.24 0.10
N PRO A 75 14.47 -4.03 0.56
CA PRO A 75 15.59 -3.96 -0.36
C PRO A 75 15.56 -5.23 -1.20
N PRO A 76 15.87 -5.15 -2.51
CA PRO A 76 15.81 -6.30 -3.40
C PRO A 76 16.49 -7.47 -2.70
N PRO A 77 15.91 -8.69 -2.72
CA PRO A 77 16.57 -9.84 -2.13
C PRO A 77 17.95 -9.85 -2.74
N GLY A 78 18.95 -9.54 -1.92
CA GLY A 78 20.33 -9.48 -2.39
C GLY A 78 20.52 -10.79 -3.11
N TYR A 79 20.93 -10.72 -4.38
CA TYR A 79 21.61 -11.84 -4.99
C TYR A 79 22.75 -12.10 -4.02
N ARG A 80 22.52 -13.00 -3.07
CA ARG A 80 23.52 -13.54 -2.18
C ARG A 80 24.39 -14.27 -3.16
N GLN A 81 25.36 -13.54 -3.70
CA GLN A 81 26.43 -14.07 -4.51
C GLN A 81 26.92 -15.20 -3.63
N GLN A 82 26.57 -16.41 -4.04
CA GLN A 82 27.20 -17.60 -3.54
C GLN A 82 28.65 -17.31 -3.84
N GLN A 83 29.39 -16.96 -2.79
CA GLN A 83 30.82 -16.85 -2.86
C GLN A 83 31.22 -18.23 -3.34
N GLY A 84 31.54 -18.32 -4.63
CA GLY A 84 32.05 -19.54 -5.22
C GLY A 84 33.18 -20.02 -4.33
N PRO A 85 33.32 -21.34 -4.13
CA PRO A 85 34.31 -21.86 -3.22
C PRO A 85 35.66 -21.32 -3.67
N ARG A 86 36.25 -20.46 -2.83
CA ARG A 86 37.62 -19.99 -3.01
C ARG A 86 38.48 -21.23 -3.06
N ARG A 87 39.11 -21.44 -4.23
CA ARG A 87 40.20 -22.38 -4.47
C ARG A 87 40.97 -22.71 -3.20
N ARG A 88 40.95 -23.99 -2.81
CA ARG A 88 42.05 -24.61 -2.08
C ARG A 88 42.16 -26.09 -2.45
N ARG A 89 42.81 -26.38 -3.57
CA ARG A 89 44.07 -27.14 -3.63
C ARG A 89 44.50 -27.29 -5.09
#